data_AF-A0A2V5NNZ5-F1
#
_entry.id   AF-A0A2V5NNZ5-F1
#
_cell.length_a   1.000
_cell.length_b   1.000
_cell.length_c   1.000
_cell.angle_alpha   90.00
_cell.angle_beta   90.00
_cell.angle_gamma   90.00
#
_symmetry.space_group_name_H-M   'P 1'
#
loop_
_entity.id
_entity.type
_entity.pdbx_description
1 polymer ?
#
loop_
_entity_poly.entity_id
_entity_poly.type
_entity_poly.pdbx_seq_one_letter_code
_entity_poly.pdbx_strand_id
1 'polypeptide(L)'
;MRGFLRRSKDATLAFTARVAVNTKLKGIGEMTELSIDTKKRRVRVHLELVGEAEPIEVEITKYNLKNKESGARLTIEEATASREWLNVALREFVVGRTIEIPAKAVALLKLLT
;
A
#
# COMPACT_ATOMS: atom_id res chain seq x y z
N MET A 1 -17.09 -19.04 8.09
CA MET A 1 -17.40 -17.63 8.46
C MET A 1 -16.20 -16.68 8.56
N ARG A 2 -15.06 -17.06 9.17
CA ARG A 2 -13.90 -16.13 9.37
C ARG A 2 -13.29 -15.50 8.10
N GLY A 3 -13.33 -16.19 6.95
CA GLY A 3 -12.75 -15.69 5.70
C GLY A 3 -13.54 -14.54 5.04
N PHE A 4 -14.86 -14.51 5.22
CA PHE A 4 -15.73 -13.50 4.63
C PHE A 4 -15.57 -12.13 5.32
N LEU A 5 -15.56 -12.14 6.67
CA LEU A 5 -15.33 -10.94 7.48
C LEU A 5 -13.97 -10.28 7.23
N ARG A 6 -12.95 -11.05 6.86
CA ARG A 6 -11.64 -10.47 6.54
C ARG A 6 -11.62 -9.84 5.15
N ARG A 7 -12.23 -10.47 4.15
CA ARG A 7 -12.33 -9.89 2.81
C ARG A 7 -13.07 -8.56 2.82
N SER A 8 -14.15 -8.43 3.61
CA SER A 8 -14.84 -7.15 3.75
C SER A 8 -13.96 -6.10 4.45
N LYS A 9 -13.23 -6.49 5.51
CA LYS A 9 -12.25 -5.62 6.19
C LYS A 9 -11.17 -5.10 5.23
N ASP A 10 -10.55 -6.02 4.48
CA ASP A 10 -9.50 -5.71 3.50
C ASP A 10 -10.03 -4.77 2.40
N ALA A 11 -11.26 -4.98 1.92
CA ALA A 11 -11.91 -4.12 0.92
C ALA A 11 -12.20 -2.71 1.45
N THR A 12 -12.75 -2.58 2.67
CA THR A 12 -12.99 -1.28 3.30
C THR A 12 -11.70 -0.49 3.51
N LEU A 13 -10.64 -1.19 3.90
CA LEU A 13 -9.32 -0.58 4.04
C LEU A 13 -8.75 -0.07 2.73
N ALA A 14 -8.78 -0.92 1.70
CA ALA A 14 -8.32 -0.56 0.38
C ALA A 14 -9.09 0.65 -0.17
N PHE A 15 -10.41 0.67 -0.02
CA PHE A 15 -11.23 1.82 -0.43
C PHE A 15 -10.83 3.10 0.30
N THR A 16 -10.73 3.06 1.64
CA THR A 16 -10.39 4.23 2.46
C THR A 16 -9.01 4.78 2.13
N ALA A 17 -8.02 3.89 2.00
CA ALA A 17 -6.67 4.26 1.63
C ALA A 17 -6.61 4.86 0.22
N ARG A 18 -7.31 4.26 -0.76
CA ARG A 18 -7.40 4.80 -2.14
C ARG A 18 -7.96 6.21 -2.16
N VAL A 19 -9.08 6.45 -1.47
CA VAL A 19 -9.68 7.79 -1.36
C VAL A 19 -8.70 8.79 -0.75
N ALA A 20 -8.05 8.44 0.36
CA ALA A 20 -7.08 9.31 1.01
C ALA A 20 -5.88 9.64 0.10
N VAL A 21 -5.31 8.64 -0.58
CA VAL A 21 -4.16 8.83 -1.48
C VAL A 21 -4.54 9.67 -2.70
N ASN A 22 -5.72 9.47 -3.29
CA ASN A 22 -6.17 10.26 -4.43
C ASN A 22 -6.32 11.76 -4.11
N THR A 23 -6.56 12.15 -2.86
CA THR A 23 -6.50 13.58 -2.48
C THR A 23 -5.10 14.19 -2.64
N LYS A 24 -4.05 13.37 -2.56
CA LYS A 24 -2.65 13.78 -2.71
C LYS A 24 -2.11 13.61 -4.13
N LEU A 25 -2.74 12.76 -4.94
CA LEU A 25 -2.37 12.55 -6.34
C LEU A 25 -2.97 13.57 -7.31
N LYS A 26 -3.77 14.53 -6.83
CA LYS A 26 -4.38 15.57 -7.68
C LYS A 26 -3.32 16.31 -8.49
N GLY A 27 -3.44 16.26 -9.83
CA GLY A 27 -2.49 16.86 -10.77
C GLY A 27 -1.30 15.96 -11.14
N ILE A 28 -1.15 14.79 -10.51
CA ILE A 28 -0.13 13.77 -10.80
C ILE A 28 -0.77 12.55 -11.47
N GLY A 29 -1.97 12.15 -11.03
CA GLY A 29 -2.68 10.99 -11.55
C GLY A 29 -3.81 10.51 -10.63
N GLU A 30 -4.23 9.27 -10.83
CA GLU A 30 -5.25 8.61 -10.03
C GLU A 30 -4.82 7.17 -9.69
N MET A 31 -5.03 6.77 -8.44
CA MET A 31 -5.03 5.37 -8.05
C MET A 31 -6.40 4.78 -8.37
N THR A 32 -6.45 4.00 -9.45
CA THR A 32 -7.67 3.37 -9.93
C THR A 32 -8.00 2.12 -9.14
N GLU A 33 -6.99 1.37 -8.70
CA GLU A 33 -7.18 0.18 -7.87
C GLU A 33 -6.20 0.11 -6.71
N LEU A 34 -6.70 -0.35 -5.57
CA LEU A 34 -5.90 -0.78 -4.43
C LEU A 34 -6.46 -2.13 -3.96
N SER A 35 -5.58 -3.11 -3.81
CA SER A 35 -5.90 -4.42 -3.25
C SER A 35 -4.96 -4.73 -2.10
N ILE A 36 -5.50 -5.20 -0.98
CA ILE A 36 -4.75 -5.52 0.22
C ILE A 36 -5.11 -6.95 0.62
N ASP A 37 -4.10 -7.82 0.75
CA ASP A 37 -4.25 -9.15 1.35
C ASP A 37 -3.41 -9.18 2.63
N THR A 38 -4.08 -8.92 3.76
CA THR A 38 -3.46 -8.89 5.09
C THR A 38 -2.90 -10.24 5.51
N LYS A 39 -3.49 -11.35 5.03
CA LYS A 39 -3.01 -12.70 5.33
C LYS A 39 -1.71 -13.00 4.59
N LYS A 40 -1.65 -12.66 3.30
CA LYS A 40 -0.44 -12.86 2.48
C LYS A 40 0.58 -11.75 2.65
N ARG A 41 0.21 -10.67 3.35
CA ARG A 41 1.00 -9.44 3.49
C ARG A 41 1.41 -8.88 2.14
N ARG A 42 0.41 -8.81 1.23
CA ARG A 42 0.56 -8.27 -0.12
C ARG A 42 -0.30 -7.04 -0.30
N VAL A 43 0.19 -6.10 -1.10
CA VAL A 43 -0.55 -4.92 -1.55
C VAL A 43 -0.31 -4.76 -3.04
N ARG A 44 -1.37 -4.53 -3.81
CA ARG A 44 -1.29 -4.18 -5.24
C ARG A 44 -1.94 -2.85 -5.48
N VAL A 45 -1.31 -2.06 -6.34
CA VAL A 45 -1.72 -0.71 -6.67
C VAL A 45 -1.71 -0.57 -8.18
N HIS A 46 -2.82 -0.08 -8.75
CA HIS A 46 -2.87 0.40 -10.13
C HIS A 46 -3.00 1.92 -10.14
N LEU A 47 -2.13 2.56 -10.91
CA LEU A 47 -2.01 4.00 -11.01
C LEU A 47 -2.13 4.43 -12.47
N GLU A 48 -3.03 5.33 -12.77
CA GLU A 48 -3.06 6.08 -14.03
C GLU A 48 -2.40 7.44 -13.80
N LEU A 49 -1.14 7.58 -14.23
CA LEU A 49 -0.36 8.80 -14.02
C LEU A 49 -0.37 9.68 -15.26
N VAL A 50 -0.43 10.99 -15.04
CA VAL A 50 -0.36 11.98 -16.12
C VAL A 50 1.02 11.90 -16.78
N GLY A 51 1.03 11.70 -18.10
CA GLY A 51 2.24 11.58 -18.90
C GLY A 51 2.73 10.14 -19.11
N GLU A 52 2.13 9.16 -18.43
CA GLU A 52 2.38 7.74 -18.70
C GLU A 52 1.39 7.24 -19.76
N ALA A 53 1.90 6.48 -20.75
CA ALA A 53 1.06 5.93 -21.82
C ALA A 53 0.22 4.73 -21.36
N GLU A 54 0.65 4.05 -20.31
CA GLU A 54 -0.02 2.87 -19.76
C GLU A 54 -0.07 2.98 -18.23
N PRO A 55 -1.06 2.35 -17.58
CA PRO A 55 -1.12 2.29 -16.13
C PRO A 55 0.15 1.67 -15.52
N ILE A 56 0.58 2.22 -14.39
CA ILE A 56 1.66 1.66 -13.59
C ILE A 56 1.05 0.72 -12.55
N GLU A 57 1.55 -0.51 -12.51
CA GLU A 57 1.27 -1.46 -11.44
C GLU A 57 2.45 -1.45 -10.45
N VAL A 58 2.14 -1.39 -9.16
CA VAL A 58 3.11 -1.59 -8.08
C VAL A 58 2.59 -2.67 -7.16
N GLU A 59 3.44 -3.65 -6.85
CA GLU A 59 3.13 -4.72 -5.91
C GLU A 59 4.14 -4.76 -4.77
N ILE A 60 3.64 -4.67 -3.54
CA ILE A 60 4.39 -5.06 -2.34
C ILE A 60 4.10 -6.53 -2.12
N THR A 61 5.09 -7.40 -2.36
CA THR A 61 4.94 -8.85 -2.21
C THR A 61 5.16 -9.30 -0.76
N LYS A 62 5.87 -8.50 0.03
CA LYS A 62 6.15 -8.79 1.43
C LYS A 62 6.37 -7.53 2.25
N TYR A 63 5.70 -7.44 3.39
CA TYR A 63 5.94 -6.40 4.38
C TYR A 63 5.90 -6.92 5.82
N ASN A 64 6.47 -6.13 6.72
CA ASN A 64 6.43 -6.33 8.16
C ASN A 64 5.74 -5.16 8.84
N LEU A 65 4.70 -5.43 9.62
CA LEU A 65 4.02 -4.43 10.43
C LEU A 65 4.24 -4.75 11.91
N LYS A 66 4.89 -3.84 12.63
CA LYS A 66 5.10 -3.94 14.08
C LYS A 66 4.33 -2.83 14.78
N ASN A 67 3.41 -3.20 15.66
CA ASN A 67 2.69 -2.25 16.49
C ASN A 67 3.57 -1.75 17.65
N LYS A 68 3.43 -0.47 17.98
CA LYS A 68 4.04 0.20 19.14
C LYS A 68 2.96 0.96 19.91
N GLU A 69 3.25 1.34 21.15
CA GLU A 69 2.32 2.14 21.96
C GLU A 69 1.96 3.48 21.29
N SER A 70 2.93 4.14 20.65
CA SER A 70 2.76 5.42 19.97
C SER A 70 2.43 5.34 18.46
N GLY A 71 2.31 4.13 17.90
CA GLY A 71 1.94 3.96 16.49
C GLY A 71 2.31 2.61 15.89
N ALA A 72 2.76 2.60 14.64
CA ALA A 72 3.20 1.37 13.98
C ALA A 72 4.43 1.61 13.12
N ARG A 73 5.21 0.55 12.91
CA ARG A 73 6.34 0.54 11.98
C ARG A 73 6.05 -0.42 10.85
N LEU A 74 6.03 0.10 9.63
CA LEU A 74 5.90 -0.68 8.41
C LEU A 74 7.28 -0.79 7.77
N THR A 75 7.73 -2.02 7.50
CA THR A 75 8.94 -2.28 6.71
C THR A 75 8.52 -2.97 5.42
N ILE A 76 8.88 -2.41 4.27
CA ILE A 76 8.65 -3.05 2.98
C ILE A 76 9.84 -3.97 2.73
N GLU A 77 9.61 -5.28 2.73
CA GLU A 77 10.68 -6.27 2.57
C GLU A 77 10.90 -6.63 1.11
N GLU A 78 9.84 -6.66 0.30
CA GLU A 78 9.90 -6.96 -1.12
C GLU A 78 8.81 -6.18 -1.88
N ALA A 79 9.19 -5.60 -3.03
CA ALA A 79 8.27 -4.90 -3.91
C ALA A 79 8.73 -4.96 -5.38
N THR A 80 7.78 -4.88 -6.29
CA THR A 80 7.97 -4.83 -7.74
C THR A 80 7.05 -3.78 -8.37
N ALA A 81 7.34 -3.40 -9.60
CA ALA A 81 6.55 -2.50 -10.42
C ALA A 81 6.56 -2.93 -11.89
N SER A 82 5.59 -2.47 -12.67
CA SER A 82 5.53 -2.72 -14.12
C SER A 82 6.60 -1.94 -14.90
N ARG A 83 6.94 -0.73 -14.47
CA ARG A 83 8.00 0.09 -15.09
C ARG A 83 9.38 -0.28 -14.55
N GLU A 84 10.34 -0.52 -15.43
CA GLU A 84 11.70 -0.95 -15.07
C GLU A 84 12.43 0.08 -14.19
N TRP A 85 12.34 1.37 -14.53
CA TRP A 85 12.97 2.43 -13.73
C TRP A 85 12.39 2.48 -12.32
N LEU A 86 11.08 2.22 -12.17
CA LEU A 86 10.40 2.23 -10.87
C LEU A 86 10.80 1.00 -10.05
N ASN A 87 11.00 -0.16 -10.69
CA ASN A 87 11.59 -1.33 -10.03
C ASN A 87 12.96 -1.02 -9.41
N VAL A 88 13.82 -0.28 -10.13
CA VAL A 88 15.13 0.16 -9.61
C VAL A 88 14.93 1.11 -8.44
N ALA A 89 14.05 2.12 -8.59
CA ALA A 89 13.77 3.09 -7.53
C ALA A 89 13.19 2.44 -6.26
N LEU A 90 12.29 1.46 -6.38
CA LEU A 90 11.76 0.71 -5.25
C LEU A 90 12.88 0.00 -4.48
N ARG A 91 13.80 -0.67 -5.18
CA ARG A 91 14.94 -1.35 -4.54
C ARG A 91 15.85 -0.39 -3.79
N GLU A 92 16.12 0.78 -4.38
CA GLU A 92 17.05 1.76 -3.80
C GLU A 92 16.44 2.50 -2.60
N PHE A 93 15.19 2.94 -2.73
CA PHE A 93 14.59 3.92 -1.82
C PHE A 93 13.52 3.36 -0.90
N VAL A 94 12.95 2.19 -1.20
CA VAL A 94 11.75 1.68 -0.49
C VAL A 94 12.01 0.34 0.20
N VAL A 95 12.59 -0.63 -0.52
CA VAL A 95 12.85 -1.97 0.00
C VAL A 95 13.88 -1.90 1.13
N GLY A 96 13.58 -2.61 2.23
CA GLY A 96 14.39 -2.62 3.45
C GLY A 96 14.21 -1.37 4.33
N ARG A 97 13.47 -0.35 3.89
CA ARG A 97 13.21 0.84 4.69
C ARG A 97 12.03 0.62 5.64
N THR A 98 12.19 1.13 6.85
CA THR A 98 11.12 1.17 7.85
C THR A 98 10.53 2.58 7.91
N ILE A 99 9.23 2.68 7.72
CA ILE A 99 8.47 3.92 7.82
C ILE A 99 7.69 3.88 9.13
N GLU A 100 7.79 4.96 9.90
CA GLU A 100 6.95 5.16 11.07
C GLU A 100 5.58 5.68 10.63
N ILE A 101 4.53 4.97 11.02
CA ILE A 101 3.17 5.35 10.69
C ILE A 101 2.58 6.09 11.89
N PRO A 102 2.19 7.38 11.73
CA PRO A 102 1.66 8.19 12.81
C PRO A 102 0.41 7.57 13.43
N ALA A 103 0.22 7.77 14.74
CA ALA A 103 -0.92 7.24 15.51
C ALA A 103 -2.29 7.47 14.86
N LYS A 104 -2.49 8.61 14.18
CA LYS A 104 -3.73 8.94 13.47
C LYS A 104 -4.04 7.98 12.30
N ALA A 105 -3.01 7.48 11.62
CA ALA A 105 -3.13 6.48 10.56
C ALA A 105 -3.10 5.03 11.11
N VAL A 106 -2.67 4.85 12.35
CA VAL A 106 -2.58 3.53 13.00
C VAL A 106 -3.95 2.92 13.28
N ALA A 107 -5.01 3.72 13.42
CA ALA A 107 -6.37 3.21 13.49
C ALA A 107 -6.75 2.40 12.22
N LEU A 108 -6.32 2.85 11.04
CA LEU A 108 -6.49 2.12 9.79
C LEU A 108 -5.55 0.91 9.71
N LEU A 109 -4.33 1.00 10.25
CA LEU A 109 -3.38 -0.13 10.23
C LEU A 109 -3.67 -1.24 11.25
N LYS A 110 -4.34 -0.94 12.37
CA LYS A 110 -4.80 -1.97 13.32
C LYS A 110 -5.76 -2.95 12.66
N LEU A 111 -6.39 -2.53 11.57
CA LEU A 111 -7.19 -3.40 10.72
C LEU A 111 -6.34 -4.27 9.76
N LEU A 112 -5.01 -4.12 9.70
CA LEU A 112 -4.12 -5.00 8.92
C LEU A 112 -3.61 -6.21 9.71
N THR A 113 -3.61 -6.14 11.04
CA THR A 113 -3.42 -7.26 11.97
C THR A 113 -4.72 -8.00 12.27
#